data_AF-A0A373NRE3-F1
#
_entry.id   AF-A0A373NRE3-F1
#
_cell.length_a   1.000
_cell.length_b   1.000
_cell.length_c   1.000
_cell.angle_alpha   90.00
_cell.angle_beta   90.00
_cell.angle_gamma   90.00
#
_symmetry.space_group_name_H-M   'P 1'
#
loop_
_entity.id
_entity.type
_entity.pdbx_description
1 polymer ?
#
loop_
_entity_poly.entity_id
_entity_poly.type
_entity_poly.pdbx_seq_one_letter_code
_entity_poly.pdbx_strand_id
1 'polypeptide(L)'
;MQNRTYLCIDLKSFYASVECTRRGLNPMVTNLVVADASRTSKTICLAVSPALKAYGIPGRARLFEVEQRIKKANYMRQKYAPGHQFTGASCDTGELFAHPEYAIDYIIAPPRMSLYMEQSTRIYKLYLKYVAPEDIHIYSIDEVFIDLTDYLPSSGKTAWEFAREMILDVLQTTGITATAGIGTNLYLAKIAMDIMAKHIPADEYGVRIAFLDEREYRLQLWSHRPLTDFWRVGRGYAKKLEENGIFTMGDIARCSLGGPGDYYNEELLYRLFGINAELLIDHAWGCEPCRISHIKAYKPESSSICSGQVLTCPYPADKARLVVQEMADLMALDLVEKGLVTDQLVLTVGYDIDNLTDPAIRKSYHGPVTTDCYGRQVPKHAHGTQNLSLQTSSARLLTEAALRLYDRIINPHLLVRRFSLTANNLVPESERKQNTAFEQMDLFTDYAALEKQQQEENALLEKEKKMQQAMLDIKKKFGKNAILKGMNLQEGTTTIERNKQIGGHKA
;
A
#
# COMPACT_ATOMS: atom_id res chain seq x y z
N MET A 1 25.21 8.20 25.70
CA MET A 1 24.20 7.58 24.81
C MET A 1 24.94 6.62 23.90
N GLN A 2 24.48 5.38 23.74
CA GLN A 2 25.08 4.44 22.80
C GLN A 2 24.84 4.97 21.37
N ASN A 3 25.89 5.11 20.56
CA ASN A 3 25.75 5.52 19.15
C ASN A 3 25.01 4.41 18.40
N ARG A 4 23.72 4.61 18.16
CA ARG A 4 22.87 3.67 17.42
C ARG A 4 23.15 3.79 15.94
N THR A 5 23.03 2.68 15.22
CA THR A 5 23.19 2.64 13.77
C THR A 5 22.10 1.80 13.15
N TYR A 6 21.26 2.43 12.35
CA TYR A 6 20.20 1.79 11.59
C TYR A 6 20.53 1.81 10.11
N LEU A 7 20.09 0.76 9.42
CA LEU A 7 20.21 0.58 7.99
C LEU A 7 18.81 0.46 7.38
N CYS A 8 18.55 1.22 6.33
CA CYS A 8 17.36 1.11 5.49
C CYS A 8 17.79 0.63 4.11
N ILE A 9 17.18 -0.44 3.58
CA ILE A 9 17.51 -1.01 2.26
C ILE A 9 16.24 -1.03 1.39
N ASP A 10 16.32 -0.50 0.17
CA ASP A 10 15.26 -0.45 -0.85
C ASP A 10 15.77 -1.11 -2.15
N LEU A 11 15.05 -2.14 -2.60
CA LEU A 11 15.41 -2.87 -3.82
C LEU A 11 15.09 -2.04 -5.07
N LYS A 12 16.07 -1.91 -5.97
CA LYS A 12 15.96 -1.00 -7.10
C LYS A 12 14.85 -1.44 -8.07
N SER A 13 13.78 -0.64 -8.17
CA SER A 13 12.68 -0.86 -9.12
C SER A 13 12.14 -2.30 -9.07
N PHE A 14 11.91 -2.80 -7.85
CA PHE A 14 11.81 -4.22 -7.54
C PHE A 14 11.02 -5.08 -8.54
N TYR A 15 9.76 -4.76 -8.84
CA TYR A 15 8.96 -5.61 -9.75
C TYR A 15 9.54 -5.64 -11.18
N ALA A 16 10.03 -4.51 -11.69
CA ALA A 16 10.66 -4.47 -13.00
C ALA A 16 11.96 -5.29 -13.01
N SER A 17 12.74 -5.22 -11.94
CA SER A 17 13.97 -5.99 -11.78
C SER A 17 13.70 -7.49 -11.71
N VAL A 18 12.67 -7.93 -10.95
CA VAL A 18 12.24 -9.33 -10.94
C VAL A 18 11.80 -9.80 -12.33
N GLU A 19 11.04 -8.98 -13.07
CA GLU A 19 10.62 -9.34 -14.42
C GLU A 19 11.80 -9.39 -15.42
N CYS A 20 12.81 -8.54 -15.28
CA CYS A 20 14.04 -8.60 -16.09
C CYS A 20 14.86 -9.86 -15.77
N THR A 21 15.18 -10.12 -14.49
CA THR A 21 15.99 -11.27 -14.10
C THR A 21 15.34 -12.60 -14.48
N ARG A 22 14.01 -12.71 -14.32
CA ARG A 22 13.24 -13.89 -14.77
C ARG A 22 13.32 -14.12 -16.29
N ARG A 23 13.59 -13.08 -17.08
CA ARG A 23 13.76 -13.16 -18.54
C ARG A 23 15.22 -13.33 -18.97
N GLY A 24 16.16 -13.45 -18.03
CA GLY A 24 17.59 -13.44 -18.33
C GLY A 24 18.11 -12.09 -18.82
N LEU A 25 17.37 -11.01 -18.53
CA LEU A 25 17.71 -9.64 -18.93
C LEU A 25 18.32 -8.87 -17.75
N ASN A 26 19.23 -7.94 -18.04
CA ASN A 26 19.83 -7.11 -17.00
C ASN A 26 18.88 -5.94 -16.62
N PRO A 27 18.41 -5.85 -15.36
CA PRO A 27 17.48 -4.80 -14.92
C PRO A 27 17.97 -3.37 -15.14
N MET A 28 19.28 -3.13 -15.14
CA MET A 28 19.85 -1.79 -15.18
C MET A 28 19.85 -1.18 -16.58
N VAL A 29 19.84 -2.02 -17.62
CA VAL A 29 19.96 -1.61 -19.03
C VAL A 29 18.71 -1.93 -19.86
N THR A 30 17.82 -2.79 -19.36
CA THR A 30 16.61 -3.18 -20.10
C THR A 30 15.46 -2.20 -19.85
N ASN A 31 14.92 -1.65 -20.93
CA ASN A 31 13.68 -0.87 -20.98
C ASN A 31 12.46 -1.79 -20.77
N LEU A 32 12.02 -1.88 -19.51
CA LEU A 32 10.84 -2.66 -19.11
C LEU A 32 9.90 -1.85 -18.22
N VAL A 33 8.60 -2.09 -18.38
CA VAL A 33 7.52 -1.60 -17.51
C VAL A 33 6.63 -2.74 -17.06
N VAL A 34 6.16 -2.70 -15.81
CA VAL A 34 5.21 -3.68 -15.26
C VAL A 34 3.82 -3.08 -15.30
N ALA A 35 2.97 -3.54 -16.22
CA ALA A 35 1.62 -3.03 -16.41
C ALA A 35 0.69 -4.10 -17.01
N ASP A 36 -0.61 -4.00 -16.74
CA ASP A 36 -1.61 -4.87 -17.33
C ASP A 36 -2.10 -4.29 -18.67
N ALA A 37 -1.41 -4.66 -19.75
CA ALA A 37 -1.71 -4.22 -21.12
C ALA A 37 -3.03 -4.78 -21.68
N SER A 38 -3.66 -5.76 -21.02
CA SER A 38 -5.00 -6.24 -21.43
C SER A 38 -6.09 -5.22 -21.12
N ARG A 39 -5.79 -4.24 -20.25
CA ARG A 39 -6.66 -3.10 -19.94
C ARG A 39 -6.37 -1.93 -20.89
N THR A 40 -6.98 -0.79 -20.62
CA THR A 40 -6.67 0.46 -21.35
C THR A 40 -5.27 0.97 -21.03
N SER A 41 -4.69 1.80 -21.89
CA SER A 41 -3.43 2.51 -21.63
C SER A 41 -3.50 3.49 -20.44
N LYS A 42 -4.70 3.72 -19.88
CA LYS A 42 -4.90 4.42 -18.59
C LYS A 42 -4.56 3.55 -17.37
N THR A 43 -4.19 2.29 -17.57
CA THR A 43 -3.72 1.40 -16.50
C THR A 43 -2.48 1.98 -15.81
N ILE A 44 -2.33 1.68 -14.53
CA ILE A 44 -1.16 2.11 -13.75
C ILE A 44 -0.01 1.15 -14.01
N CYS A 45 1.18 1.70 -14.19
CA CYS A 45 2.42 0.95 -14.19
C CYS A 45 2.84 0.73 -12.73
N LEU A 46 2.99 -0.53 -12.32
CA LEU A 46 3.41 -0.88 -10.96
C LEU A 46 4.89 -0.64 -10.72
N ALA A 47 5.71 -0.82 -11.76
CA ALA A 47 7.12 -0.51 -11.73
C ALA A 47 7.61 -0.13 -13.12
N VAL A 48 8.66 0.68 -13.12
CA VAL A 48 9.39 1.12 -14.32
C VAL A 48 10.86 0.81 -14.07
N SER A 49 11.51 0.12 -15.01
CA SER A 49 12.94 -0.19 -14.96
C SER A 49 13.82 1.07 -14.84
N PRO A 50 15.01 0.97 -14.23
CA PRO A 50 15.99 2.04 -14.19
C PRO A 50 16.31 2.65 -15.58
N ALA A 51 16.50 1.82 -16.60
CA ALA A 51 16.76 2.26 -17.97
C ALA A 51 15.64 3.16 -18.50
N LEU A 52 14.38 2.73 -18.31
CA LEU A 52 13.23 3.47 -18.83
C LEU A 52 12.98 4.78 -18.05
N LYS A 53 13.34 4.84 -16.76
CA LYS A 53 13.31 6.06 -15.94
C LYS A 53 14.26 7.14 -16.46
N ALA A 54 15.35 6.78 -17.15
CA ALA A 54 16.29 7.74 -17.74
C ALA A 54 15.62 8.67 -18.78
N TYR A 55 14.49 8.26 -19.36
CA TYR A 55 13.67 9.10 -20.26
C TYR A 55 12.68 10.03 -19.52
N GLY A 56 12.84 10.20 -18.21
CA GLY A 56 12.00 11.04 -17.37
C GLY A 56 10.61 10.47 -17.09
N ILE A 57 10.48 9.14 -17.13
CA ILE A 57 9.25 8.43 -16.80
C ILE A 57 9.22 8.19 -15.28
N PRO A 58 8.16 8.63 -14.55
CA PRO A 58 8.08 8.44 -13.11
C PRO A 58 7.84 6.97 -12.75
N GLY A 59 8.24 6.57 -11.55
CA GLY A 59 8.10 5.17 -11.09
C GLY A 59 6.66 4.65 -11.00
N ARG A 60 5.67 5.55 -10.91
CA ARG A 60 4.22 5.26 -10.90
C ARG A 60 3.49 6.01 -12.01
N ALA A 61 3.96 5.86 -13.24
CA ALA A 61 3.32 6.41 -14.43
C ALA A 61 2.04 5.63 -14.80
N ARG A 62 1.20 6.21 -15.65
CA ARG A 62 0.21 5.48 -16.46
C ARG A 62 0.86 4.99 -17.76
N LEU A 63 0.35 3.91 -18.34
CA LEU A 63 0.95 3.32 -19.54
C LEU A 63 0.98 4.30 -20.73
N PHE A 64 -0.05 5.13 -20.90
CA PHE A 64 -0.06 6.17 -21.93
C PHE A 64 1.03 7.24 -21.73
N GLU A 65 1.44 7.51 -20.49
CA GLU A 65 2.53 8.46 -20.21
C GLU A 65 3.87 7.87 -20.64
N VAL A 66 4.05 6.55 -20.48
CA VAL A 66 5.22 5.81 -20.99
C VAL A 66 5.26 5.90 -22.52
N GLU A 67 4.15 5.56 -23.19
CA GLU A 67 4.01 5.64 -24.65
C GLU A 67 4.36 7.04 -25.18
N GLN A 68 3.83 8.09 -24.54
CA GLN A 68 4.09 9.48 -24.93
C GLN A 68 5.56 9.88 -24.75
N ARG A 69 6.19 9.48 -23.63
CA ARG A 69 7.59 9.79 -23.35
C ARG A 69 8.53 9.09 -24.31
N ILE A 70 8.26 7.82 -24.62
CA ILE A 70 9.06 7.05 -25.58
C ILE A 70 8.88 7.59 -27.00
N LYS A 71 7.65 7.94 -27.40
CA LYS A 71 7.41 8.60 -28.70
C LYS A 71 8.21 9.91 -28.81
N LYS A 72 8.26 10.72 -27.75
CA LYS A 72 9.06 11.95 -27.71
C LYS A 72 10.56 11.67 -27.79
N ALA A 73 11.05 10.66 -27.07
CA ALA A 73 12.45 10.25 -27.10
C ALA A 73 12.86 9.75 -28.50
N ASN A 74 12.02 8.93 -29.13
CA ASN A 74 12.22 8.45 -30.50
C ASN A 74 12.19 9.58 -31.53
N TYR A 75 11.29 10.56 -31.38
CA TYR A 75 11.30 11.73 -32.27
C TYR A 75 12.64 12.49 -32.22
N MET A 76 13.22 12.67 -31.03
CA MET A 76 14.53 13.30 -30.90
C MET A 76 15.64 12.43 -31.47
N ARG A 77 15.61 11.13 -31.18
CA ARG A 77 16.60 10.17 -31.64
C ARG A 77 16.62 10.03 -33.17
N GLN A 78 15.45 10.03 -33.81
CA GLN A 78 15.31 9.99 -35.27
C GLN A 78 16.03 11.16 -35.94
N LYS A 79 16.06 12.35 -35.33
CA LYS A 79 16.79 13.50 -35.88
C LYS A 79 18.30 13.28 -35.95
N TYR A 80 18.85 12.45 -35.06
CA TYR A 80 20.28 12.14 -35.02
C TYR A 80 20.61 10.78 -35.64
N ALA A 81 19.61 9.99 -36.04
CA ALA A 81 19.81 8.71 -36.70
C ALA A 81 20.40 8.93 -38.12
N PRO A 82 21.28 8.04 -38.59
CA PRO A 82 21.76 8.03 -39.97
C PRO A 82 20.58 8.09 -40.97
N GLY A 83 20.60 9.09 -41.85
CA GLY A 83 19.53 9.29 -42.84
C GLY A 83 18.16 9.67 -42.25
N HIS A 84 18.10 10.06 -40.97
CA HIS A 84 16.87 10.39 -40.25
C HIS A 84 15.81 9.27 -40.22
N GLN A 85 16.25 8.02 -40.34
CA GLN A 85 15.38 6.85 -40.38
C GLN A 85 15.85 5.80 -39.38
N PHE A 86 14.88 5.05 -38.85
CA PHE A 86 15.17 3.90 -38.01
C PHE A 86 15.26 2.63 -38.85
N THR A 87 16.26 1.80 -38.60
CA THR A 87 16.47 0.50 -39.28
C THR A 87 16.07 -0.70 -38.41
N GLY A 88 15.86 -0.47 -37.12
CA GLY A 88 15.49 -1.49 -36.14
C GLY A 88 14.96 -0.86 -34.85
N ALA A 89 14.76 -1.69 -33.83
CA ALA A 89 14.37 -1.24 -32.50
C ALA A 89 15.03 -2.13 -31.44
N SER A 90 15.32 -1.58 -30.27
CA SER A 90 15.86 -2.35 -29.14
C SER A 90 15.31 -1.85 -27.81
N CYS A 91 15.17 -2.79 -26.89
CA CYS A 91 14.85 -2.52 -25.50
C CYS A 91 16.09 -2.46 -24.59
N ASP A 92 17.29 -2.71 -25.11
CA ASP A 92 18.53 -2.65 -24.34
C ASP A 92 19.27 -1.33 -24.57
N THR A 93 19.63 -0.63 -23.49
CA THR A 93 20.31 0.66 -23.61
C THR A 93 21.70 0.57 -24.22
N GLY A 94 22.41 -0.55 -24.05
CA GLY A 94 23.73 -0.79 -24.66
C GLY A 94 23.63 -0.96 -26.16
N GLU A 95 22.66 -1.74 -26.64
CA GLU A 95 22.36 -1.86 -28.08
C GLU A 95 21.91 -0.51 -28.67
N LEU A 96 21.06 0.24 -27.96
CA LEU A 96 20.67 1.60 -28.36
C LEU A 96 21.84 2.58 -28.36
N PHE A 97 22.89 2.36 -27.57
CA PHE A 97 24.10 3.17 -27.65
C PHE A 97 24.94 2.80 -28.87
N ALA A 98 25.10 1.50 -29.15
CA ALA A 98 25.86 0.99 -30.27
C ALA A 98 25.20 1.25 -31.64
N HIS A 99 23.87 1.31 -31.69
CA HIS A 99 23.07 1.50 -32.91
C HIS A 99 22.20 2.75 -32.84
N PRO A 100 22.75 3.96 -33.13
CA PRO A 100 21.98 5.21 -33.19
C PRO A 100 20.73 5.15 -34.08
N GLU A 101 20.75 4.28 -35.09
CA GLU A 101 19.69 3.99 -36.05
C GLU A 101 18.55 3.11 -35.50
N TYR A 102 18.63 2.60 -34.27
CA TYR A 102 17.54 1.84 -33.66
C TYR A 102 16.57 2.74 -32.90
N ALA A 103 15.26 2.48 -33.02
CA ALA A 103 14.25 3.08 -32.18
C ALA A 103 14.30 2.50 -30.76
N ILE A 104 13.99 3.31 -29.77
CA ILE A 104 13.77 2.89 -28.39
C ILE A 104 12.47 2.09 -28.34
N ASP A 105 12.58 0.83 -27.96
CA ASP A 105 11.45 -0.05 -27.65
C ASP A 105 11.46 -0.43 -26.15
N TYR A 106 10.37 -1.03 -25.68
CA TYR A 106 10.26 -1.46 -24.29
C TYR A 106 9.34 -2.67 -24.10
N ILE A 107 9.64 -3.47 -23.08
CA ILE A 107 8.88 -4.65 -22.72
C ILE A 107 7.77 -4.27 -21.74
N ILE A 108 6.53 -4.70 -22.01
CA ILE A 108 5.43 -4.65 -21.03
C ILE A 108 5.28 -6.02 -20.36
N ALA A 109 5.63 -6.10 -19.08
CA ALA A 109 5.44 -7.29 -18.27
C ALA A 109 4.12 -7.24 -17.50
N PRO A 110 3.29 -8.29 -17.52
CA PRO A 110 2.09 -8.33 -16.70
C PRO A 110 2.48 -8.47 -15.22
N PRO A 111 1.77 -7.80 -14.28
CA PRO A 111 1.97 -7.97 -12.85
C PRO A 111 1.84 -9.43 -12.39
N ARG A 112 2.73 -9.89 -11.51
CA ARG A 112 2.74 -11.25 -10.92
C ARG A 112 3.05 -11.18 -9.43
N MET A 113 2.04 -10.87 -8.63
CA MET A 113 2.25 -10.52 -7.23
C MET A 113 2.80 -11.67 -6.37
N SER A 114 2.40 -12.93 -6.62
CA SER A 114 2.94 -14.10 -5.90
C SER A 114 4.43 -14.26 -6.17
N LEU A 115 4.86 -14.05 -7.43
CA LEU A 115 6.27 -14.10 -7.80
C LEU A 115 7.06 -13.02 -7.05
N TYR A 116 6.54 -11.80 -6.96
CA TYR A 116 7.22 -10.71 -6.26
C TYR A 116 7.32 -10.99 -4.76
N MET A 117 6.28 -11.56 -4.15
CA MET A 117 6.31 -11.97 -2.73
C MET A 117 7.30 -13.10 -2.49
N GLU A 118 7.40 -14.07 -3.40
CA GLU A 118 8.38 -15.16 -3.32
C GLU A 118 9.82 -14.63 -3.39
N GLN A 119 10.10 -13.72 -4.35
CA GLN A 119 11.42 -13.11 -4.46
C GLN A 119 11.76 -12.24 -3.25
N SER A 120 10.80 -11.46 -2.74
CA SER A 120 10.98 -10.69 -1.50
C SER A 120 11.30 -11.59 -0.31
N THR A 121 10.57 -12.69 -0.15
CA THR A 121 10.83 -13.70 0.89
C THR A 121 12.22 -14.32 0.75
N ARG A 122 12.66 -14.61 -0.49
CA ARG A 122 14.01 -15.13 -0.76
C ARG A 122 15.09 -14.14 -0.34
N ILE A 123 14.90 -12.85 -0.65
CA ILE A 123 15.83 -11.78 -0.27
C ILE A 123 15.87 -11.60 1.25
N TYR A 124 14.71 -11.61 1.91
CA TYR A 124 14.65 -11.52 3.37
C TYR A 124 15.41 -12.67 4.05
N LYS A 125 15.33 -13.90 3.52
CA LYS A 125 16.14 -15.03 4.00
C LYS A 125 17.65 -14.79 3.88
N LEU A 126 18.12 -13.99 2.93
CA LEU A 126 19.53 -13.61 2.84
C LEU A 126 19.90 -12.66 3.99
N TYR A 127 19.05 -11.68 4.30
CA TYR A 127 19.28 -10.78 5.44
C TYR A 127 19.37 -11.53 6.78
N LEU A 128 18.58 -12.58 6.96
CA LEU A 128 18.61 -13.43 8.15
C LEU A 128 19.93 -14.19 8.37
N LYS A 129 20.82 -14.24 7.37
CA LYS A 129 22.19 -14.77 7.56
C LYS A 129 23.06 -13.82 8.39
N TYR A 130 22.71 -12.53 8.41
CA TYR A 130 23.53 -11.46 8.99
C TYR A 130 22.95 -10.90 10.29
N VAL A 131 21.62 -10.79 10.37
CA VAL A 131 20.92 -10.09 11.45
C VAL A 131 19.72 -10.90 11.93
N ALA A 132 19.49 -10.92 13.25
CA ALA A 132 18.39 -11.64 13.85
C ALA A 132 17.02 -10.99 13.50
N PRO A 133 15.93 -11.76 13.38
CA PRO A 133 14.63 -11.26 12.94
C PRO A 133 14.00 -10.22 13.88
N GLU A 134 14.45 -10.14 15.14
CA GLU A 134 14.03 -9.15 16.13
C GLU A 134 14.51 -7.75 15.76
N ASP A 135 15.68 -7.66 15.11
CA ASP A 135 16.33 -6.42 14.70
C ASP A 135 16.05 -6.03 13.24
N ILE A 136 15.16 -6.78 12.56
CA ILE A 136 14.68 -6.45 11.22
C ILE A 136 13.20 -6.08 11.25
N HIS A 137 12.87 -4.94 10.65
CA HIS A 137 11.50 -4.53 10.38
C HIS A 137 11.25 -4.47 8.88
N ILE A 138 10.37 -5.36 8.39
CA ILE A 138 9.90 -5.34 7.01
C ILE A 138 8.93 -4.16 6.86
N TYR A 139 9.38 -3.11 6.17
CA TYR A 139 8.58 -1.90 5.95
C TYR A 139 7.64 -2.07 4.75
N SER A 140 8.11 -2.73 3.69
CA SER A 140 7.33 -3.06 2.50
C SER A 140 7.85 -4.35 1.85
N ILE A 141 7.30 -4.72 0.68
CA ILE A 141 7.77 -5.89 -0.08
C ILE A 141 9.22 -5.74 -0.57
N ASP A 142 9.70 -4.52 -0.75
CA ASP A 142 11.02 -4.21 -1.29
C ASP A 142 11.88 -3.37 -0.34
N GLU A 143 11.39 -3.09 0.86
CA GLU A 143 12.04 -2.20 1.81
C GLU A 143 12.11 -2.77 3.23
N VAL A 144 13.28 -2.70 3.85
CA VAL A 144 13.53 -3.17 5.22
C VAL A 144 14.33 -2.15 6.03
N PHE A 145 14.03 -2.07 7.33
CA PHE A 145 14.88 -1.44 8.33
C PHE A 145 15.59 -2.50 9.15
N ILE A 146 16.83 -2.23 9.52
CA ILE A 146 17.71 -3.14 10.25
C ILE A 146 18.44 -2.33 11.33
N ASP A 147 18.40 -2.78 12.59
CA ASP A 147 19.26 -2.25 13.65
C ASP A 147 20.60 -2.98 13.62
N LEU A 148 21.67 -2.27 13.23
CA LEU A 148 23.03 -2.82 13.16
C LEU A 148 23.83 -2.58 14.44
N THR A 149 23.29 -1.86 15.42
CA THR A 149 24.04 -1.33 16.58
C THR A 149 24.93 -2.39 17.24
N ASP A 150 24.38 -3.58 17.50
CA ASP A 150 25.07 -4.63 18.25
C ASP A 150 25.86 -5.61 17.36
N TYR A 151 25.71 -5.50 16.03
CA TYR A 151 26.36 -6.36 15.03
C TYR A 151 27.68 -5.78 14.52
N LEU A 152 27.82 -4.45 14.49
CA LEU A 152 29.04 -3.80 14.00
C LEU A 152 30.29 -4.16 14.84
N PRO A 153 30.27 -4.09 16.19
CA PRO A 153 31.47 -4.36 16.98
C PRO A 153 32.01 -5.78 16.82
N SER A 154 31.12 -6.78 16.74
CA SER A 154 31.49 -8.19 16.58
C SER A 154 31.95 -8.52 15.15
N SER A 155 31.42 -7.82 14.16
CA SER A 155 31.83 -7.99 12.75
C SER A 155 33.18 -7.38 12.41
N GLY A 156 33.65 -6.38 13.18
CA GLY A 156 34.83 -5.58 12.87
C GLY A 156 34.69 -4.71 11.61
N LYS A 157 33.47 -4.58 11.06
CA LYS A 157 33.18 -3.84 9.83
C LYS A 157 32.54 -2.49 10.14
N THR A 158 32.75 -1.53 9.26
CA THR A 158 31.95 -0.30 9.23
C THR A 158 30.52 -0.62 8.77
N ALA A 159 29.56 0.24 9.12
CA ALA A 159 28.18 0.10 8.66
C ALA A 159 28.06 0.09 7.12
N TRP A 160 28.94 0.84 6.45
CA TRP A 160 29.00 0.88 4.98
C TRP A 160 29.44 -0.46 4.40
N GLU A 161 30.51 -1.06 4.94
CA GLU A 161 31.01 -2.36 4.49
C GLU A 161 29.98 -3.47 4.74
N PHE A 162 29.34 -3.46 5.90
CA PHE A 162 28.30 -4.41 6.27
C PHE A 162 27.10 -4.30 5.32
N ALA A 163 26.60 -3.08 5.08
CA ALA A 163 25.50 -2.84 4.14
C ALA A 163 25.86 -3.28 2.72
N ARG A 164 27.07 -2.93 2.24
CA ARG A 164 27.53 -3.32 0.91
C ARG A 164 27.60 -4.84 0.75
N GLU A 165 28.12 -5.56 1.73
CA GLU A 165 28.18 -7.02 1.71
C GLU A 165 26.79 -7.65 1.60
N MET A 166 25.83 -7.19 2.41
CA MET A 166 24.45 -7.68 2.33
C MET A 166 23.83 -7.43 0.95
N ILE A 167 24.04 -6.23 0.38
CA ILE A 167 23.52 -5.89 -0.95
C ILE A 167 24.19 -6.74 -2.04
N LEU A 168 25.49 -7.01 -1.93
CA LEU A 168 26.20 -7.87 -2.88
C LEU A 168 25.74 -9.33 -2.80
N ASP A 169 25.44 -9.88 -1.62
CA ASP A 169 24.85 -11.23 -1.50
C ASP A 169 23.48 -11.29 -2.18
N VAL A 170 22.65 -10.24 -2.01
CA VAL A 170 21.36 -10.12 -2.72
C VAL A 170 21.57 -10.06 -4.23
N LEU A 171 22.50 -9.22 -4.70
CA LEU A 171 22.78 -9.06 -6.12
C LEU A 171 23.29 -10.36 -6.75
N GLN A 172 24.25 -11.04 -6.12
CA GLN A 172 24.81 -12.29 -6.61
C GLN A 172 23.77 -13.42 -6.63
N THR A 173 22.90 -13.47 -5.63
CA THR A 173 21.90 -14.54 -5.50
C THR A 173 20.68 -14.32 -6.40
N THR A 174 20.27 -13.06 -6.62
CA THR A 174 18.98 -12.73 -7.25
C THR A 174 19.09 -11.92 -8.54
N GLY A 175 20.24 -11.32 -8.82
CA GLY A 175 20.43 -10.37 -9.92
C GLY A 175 19.81 -8.98 -9.66
N ILE A 176 19.34 -8.72 -8.44
CA ILE A 176 18.68 -7.47 -8.05
C ILE A 176 19.61 -6.67 -7.16
N THR A 177 19.88 -5.41 -7.53
CA THR A 177 20.64 -4.48 -6.71
C THR A 177 19.73 -3.64 -5.81
N ALA A 178 20.30 -2.98 -4.81
CA ALA A 178 19.59 -2.18 -3.84
C ALA A 178 20.27 -0.83 -3.59
N THR A 179 19.51 0.09 -3.01
CA THR A 179 20.01 1.34 -2.44
C THR A 179 19.85 1.28 -0.94
N ALA A 180 20.81 1.81 -0.19
CA ALA A 180 20.75 1.83 1.26
C ALA A 180 21.02 3.21 1.84
N GLY A 181 20.42 3.46 3.01
CA GLY A 181 20.71 4.61 3.85
C GLY A 181 21.07 4.14 5.25
N ILE A 182 22.10 4.74 5.80
CA ILE A 182 22.58 4.49 7.16
C ILE A 182 22.28 5.74 7.98
N GLY A 183 21.77 5.58 9.19
CA GLY A 183 21.60 6.73 10.09
C GLY A 183 21.55 6.37 11.56
N THR A 184 21.59 7.38 12.42
CA THR A 184 21.58 7.23 13.87
C THR A 184 20.21 6.86 14.44
N ASN A 185 19.15 7.03 13.64
CA ASN A 185 17.78 6.63 13.92
C ASN A 185 17.05 6.20 12.63
N LEU A 186 15.84 5.63 12.76
CA LEU A 186 15.07 5.11 11.63
C LEU A 186 14.75 6.18 10.58
N TYR A 187 14.42 7.40 11.02
CA TYR A 187 14.13 8.52 10.12
C TYR A 187 15.35 8.88 9.28
N LEU A 188 16.51 9.09 9.90
CA LEU A 188 17.72 9.46 9.18
C LEU A 188 18.21 8.36 8.23
N ALA A 189 18.09 7.08 8.61
CA ALA A 189 18.39 5.97 7.70
C ALA A 189 17.48 6.01 6.45
N LYS A 190 16.18 6.27 6.64
CA LYS A 190 15.20 6.40 5.55
C LYS A 190 15.50 7.61 4.65
N ILE A 191 15.77 8.77 5.23
CA ILE A 191 16.07 10.00 4.50
C ILE A 191 17.40 9.90 3.75
N ALA A 192 18.44 9.31 4.36
CA ALA A 192 19.72 9.08 3.72
C ALA A 192 19.51 8.24 2.45
N MET A 193 18.66 7.23 2.52
CA MET A 193 18.34 6.39 1.37
C MET A 193 17.55 7.15 0.29
N ASP A 194 16.43 7.79 0.67
CA ASP A 194 15.48 8.37 -0.27
C ASP A 194 15.98 9.65 -0.95
N ILE A 195 16.62 10.54 -0.19
CA ILE A 195 17.02 11.88 -0.66
C ILE A 195 18.47 11.89 -1.13
N MET A 196 19.37 11.15 -0.48
CA MET A 196 20.80 11.18 -0.84
C MET A 196 21.20 9.99 -1.72
N ALA A 197 21.10 8.77 -1.20
CA ALA A 197 21.64 7.58 -1.84
C ALA A 197 21.03 7.32 -3.23
N LYS A 198 19.74 7.62 -3.44
CA LYS A 198 19.12 7.46 -4.77
C LYS A 198 19.73 8.41 -5.84
N HIS A 199 20.42 9.47 -5.46
CA HIS A 199 20.97 10.50 -6.35
C HIS A 199 22.50 10.48 -6.51
N ILE A 200 23.23 9.71 -5.71
CA ILE A 200 24.68 9.54 -5.90
C ILE A 200 24.99 8.59 -7.07
N PRO A 201 26.17 8.71 -7.71
CA PRO A 201 26.67 7.72 -8.66
C PRO A 201 26.71 6.34 -8.01
N ALA A 202 26.32 5.33 -8.78
CA ALA A 202 26.43 3.95 -8.31
C ALA A 202 27.89 3.47 -8.40
N ASP A 203 28.26 2.51 -7.56
CA ASP A 203 29.51 1.78 -7.74
C ASP A 203 29.43 0.80 -8.94
N GLU A 204 30.50 0.04 -9.17
CA GLU A 204 30.60 -0.94 -10.28
C GLU A 204 29.51 -2.03 -10.24
N TYR A 205 28.87 -2.26 -9.08
CA TYR A 205 27.80 -3.24 -8.88
C TYR A 205 26.40 -2.59 -8.83
N GLY A 206 26.30 -1.29 -9.11
CA GLY A 206 25.04 -0.56 -9.06
C GLY A 206 24.60 -0.17 -7.64
N VAL A 207 25.45 -0.37 -6.62
CA VAL A 207 25.14 -0.12 -5.21
C VAL A 207 25.26 1.37 -4.91
N ARG A 208 24.33 1.87 -4.10
CA ARG A 208 24.33 3.26 -3.61
C ARG A 208 24.04 3.27 -2.12
N ILE A 209 24.94 3.89 -1.34
CA ILE A 209 24.83 3.97 0.11
C ILE A 209 25.12 5.40 0.54
N ALA A 210 24.27 5.98 1.38
CA ALA A 210 24.52 7.27 2.02
C ALA A 210 24.38 7.16 3.54
N PHE A 211 24.97 8.11 4.25
CA PHE A 211 24.92 8.21 5.71
C PHE A 211 24.36 9.57 6.14
N LEU A 212 23.53 9.59 7.18
CA LEU A 212 23.09 10.80 7.86
C LEU A 212 23.08 10.62 9.37
N ASP A 213 23.66 11.59 10.07
CA ASP A 213 23.37 11.86 11.48
C ASP A 213 22.60 13.18 11.61
N GLU A 214 22.23 13.56 12.84
CA GLU A 214 21.46 14.77 13.12
C GLU A 214 22.21 16.05 12.70
N ARG A 215 23.54 16.03 12.70
CA ARG A 215 24.34 17.19 12.29
C ARG A 215 24.35 17.32 10.77
N GLU A 216 24.72 16.25 10.06
CA GLU A 216 24.76 16.21 8.59
C GLU A 216 23.39 16.45 8.00
N TYR A 217 22.33 15.95 8.63
CA TYR A 217 20.95 16.22 8.23
C TYR A 217 20.64 17.72 8.21
N ARG A 218 20.98 18.44 9.29
CA ARG A 218 20.76 19.88 9.40
C ARG A 218 21.61 20.67 8.41
N LEU A 219 22.86 20.26 8.19
CA LEU A 219 23.77 20.93 7.27
C LEU A 219 23.36 20.75 5.81
N GLN A 220 22.94 19.55 5.43
CA GLN A 220 22.72 19.20 4.03
C GLN A 220 21.25 19.34 3.58
N LEU A 221 20.27 19.10 4.47
CA LEU A 221 18.87 18.91 4.06
C LEU A 221 17.87 19.95 4.61
N TRP A 222 18.26 20.84 5.52
CA TRP A 222 17.35 21.87 6.01
C TRP A 222 16.82 22.83 4.94
N SER A 223 17.57 23.04 3.87
CA SER A 223 17.16 23.86 2.72
C SER A 223 16.56 23.05 1.56
N HIS A 224 16.48 21.72 1.69
CA HIS A 224 16.02 20.83 0.62
C HIS A 224 14.56 21.11 0.26
N ARG A 225 14.27 21.01 -1.04
CA ARG A 225 12.93 21.08 -1.61
C ARG A 225 12.78 20.06 -2.73
N PRO A 226 11.58 19.50 -2.93
CA PRO A 226 10.34 19.78 -2.19
C PRO A 226 10.26 19.08 -0.83
N LEU A 227 9.41 19.60 0.06
CA LEU A 227 9.10 18.97 1.36
C LEU A 227 8.54 17.55 1.22
N THR A 228 7.93 17.23 0.08
CA THR A 228 7.33 15.91 -0.18
C THR A 228 8.35 14.78 -0.35
N ASP A 229 9.64 15.11 -0.42
CA ASP A 229 10.71 14.11 -0.46
C ASP A 229 11.00 13.53 0.94
N PHE A 230 10.63 14.25 2.00
CA PHE A 230 10.82 13.77 3.36
C PHE A 230 9.75 12.75 3.75
N TRP A 231 10.20 11.69 4.42
CA TRP A 231 9.33 10.66 4.93
C TRP A 231 8.23 11.26 5.82
N ARG A 232 6.99 10.73 5.67
CA ARG A 232 5.75 11.21 6.31
C ARG A 232 5.20 12.57 5.85
N VAL A 233 5.90 13.33 5.02
CA VAL A 233 5.40 14.61 4.49
C VAL A 233 4.72 14.42 3.14
N GLY A 234 3.39 14.30 3.14
CA GLY A 234 2.59 14.20 1.92
C GLY A 234 2.27 15.56 1.28
N ARG A 235 1.69 15.56 0.07
CA ARG A 235 1.24 16.78 -0.64
C ARG A 235 0.32 17.67 0.21
N GLY A 236 -0.54 17.06 1.03
CA GLY A 236 -1.44 17.80 1.92
C GLY A 236 -0.69 18.55 3.02
N TYR A 237 0.36 17.93 3.60
CA TYR A 237 1.23 18.58 4.57
C TYR A 237 2.00 19.72 3.92
N ALA A 238 2.69 19.43 2.81
CA ALA A 238 3.47 20.42 2.08
C ALA A 238 2.60 21.63 1.70
N LYS A 239 1.41 21.40 1.11
CA LYS A 239 0.47 22.48 0.78
C LYS A 239 0.09 23.33 2.00
N LYS A 240 -0.25 22.69 3.12
CA LYS A 240 -0.66 23.41 4.34
C LYS A 240 0.49 24.21 4.97
N LEU A 241 1.72 23.70 4.90
CA LEU A 241 2.93 24.42 5.33
C LEU A 241 3.22 25.62 4.40
N GLU A 242 3.17 25.40 3.09
CA GLU A 242 3.42 26.43 2.06
C GLU A 242 2.40 27.58 2.14
N GLU A 243 1.13 27.27 2.41
CA GLU A 243 0.07 28.27 2.66
C GLU A 243 0.38 29.15 3.88
N ASN A 244 1.22 28.69 4.81
CA ASN A 244 1.68 29.44 5.97
C ASN A 244 3.14 29.93 5.83
N GLY A 245 3.71 29.92 4.62
CA GLY A 245 5.06 30.43 4.37
C GLY A 245 6.22 29.53 4.85
N ILE A 246 5.94 28.27 5.17
CA ILE A 246 6.92 27.27 5.61
C ILE A 246 7.22 26.33 4.43
N PHE A 247 8.47 26.29 3.96
CA PHE A 247 8.80 25.60 2.71
C PHE A 247 9.87 24.52 2.83
N THR A 248 10.59 24.45 3.95
CA THR A 248 11.66 23.47 4.18
C THR A 248 11.65 22.92 5.60
N MET A 249 12.38 21.83 5.84
CA MET A 249 12.55 21.29 7.20
C MET A 249 13.22 22.30 8.15
N GLY A 250 14.14 23.12 7.64
CA GLY A 250 14.73 24.21 8.42
C GLY A 250 13.72 25.28 8.82
N ASP A 251 12.72 25.57 7.96
CA ASP A 251 11.65 26.50 8.32
C ASP A 251 10.75 25.93 9.42
N ILE A 252 10.44 24.63 9.39
CA ILE A 252 9.67 23.94 10.44
C ILE A 252 10.45 23.98 11.76
N ALA A 253 11.74 23.61 11.73
CA ALA A 253 12.61 23.65 12.91
C ALA A 253 12.72 25.06 13.50
N ARG A 254 12.80 26.10 12.65
CA ARG A 254 12.78 27.50 13.12
C ARG A 254 11.43 27.88 13.71
N CYS A 255 10.33 27.46 13.08
CA CYS A 255 8.97 27.70 13.57
C CYS A 255 8.76 27.08 14.94
N SER A 256 9.31 25.89 15.22
CA SER A 256 9.18 25.25 16.53
C SER A 256 9.93 25.96 17.66
N LEU A 257 10.83 26.90 17.34
CA LEU A 257 11.60 27.67 18.34
C LEU A 257 10.99 29.04 18.67
N GLY A 258 9.95 29.47 17.96
CA GLY A 258 9.35 30.78 18.19
C GLY A 258 8.63 30.89 19.52
N GLY A 259 8.65 32.09 20.10
CA GLY A 259 8.01 32.36 21.38
C GLY A 259 6.49 32.49 21.29
N PRO A 260 5.79 32.58 22.43
CA PRO A 260 4.32 32.66 22.46
C PRO A 260 3.72 33.87 21.73
N GLY A 261 4.50 34.95 21.54
CA GLY A 261 4.08 36.14 20.81
C GLY A 261 4.42 36.13 19.32
N ASP A 262 5.21 35.17 18.85
CA ASP A 262 5.63 35.08 17.46
C ASP A 262 4.57 34.36 16.62
N TYR A 263 4.36 34.82 15.38
CA TYR A 263 3.46 34.13 14.45
C TYR A 263 3.94 32.70 14.15
N TYR A 264 5.25 32.54 13.92
CA TYR A 264 5.90 31.25 13.73
C TYR A 264 6.32 30.71 15.08
N ASN A 265 5.50 29.86 15.67
CA ASN A 265 5.78 29.18 16.94
C ASN A 265 5.33 27.72 16.87
N GLU A 266 5.65 26.95 17.90
CA GLU A 266 5.24 25.55 18.01
C GLU A 266 3.70 25.38 17.95
N GLU A 267 2.94 26.28 18.58
CA GLU A 267 1.47 26.23 18.60
C GLU A 267 0.85 26.36 17.20
N LEU A 268 1.46 27.10 16.28
CA LEU A 268 1.04 27.13 14.88
C LEU A 268 1.08 25.72 14.28
N LEU A 269 2.16 24.97 14.48
CA LEU A 269 2.31 23.62 13.95
C LEU A 269 1.25 22.67 14.55
N TYR A 270 1.01 22.75 15.86
CA TYR A 270 -0.06 21.97 16.51
C TYR A 270 -1.46 22.36 16.05
N ARG A 271 -1.75 23.65 15.79
CA ARG A 271 -3.03 24.07 15.19
C ARG A 271 -3.20 23.51 13.78
N LEU A 272 -2.12 23.38 13.01
CA LEU A 272 -2.18 22.85 11.65
C LEU A 272 -2.29 21.32 11.62
N PHE A 273 -1.57 20.58 12.47
CA PHE A 273 -1.42 19.13 12.35
C PHE A 273 -1.90 18.32 13.55
N GLY A 274 -2.39 18.98 14.61
CA GLY A 274 -2.73 18.35 15.88
C GLY A 274 -1.51 17.65 16.48
N ILE A 275 -1.73 16.49 17.10
CA ILE A 275 -0.67 15.67 17.72
C ILE A 275 0.42 15.25 16.72
N ASN A 276 0.13 15.21 15.41
CA ASN A 276 1.15 14.88 14.42
C ASN A 276 2.19 15.99 14.22
N ALA A 277 2.00 17.18 14.80
CA ALA A 277 3.00 18.25 14.79
C ALA A 277 4.28 17.82 15.51
N GLU A 278 4.18 17.09 16.62
CA GLU A 278 5.32 16.58 17.38
C GLU A 278 6.28 15.79 16.47
N LEU A 279 5.73 14.83 15.73
CA LEU A 279 6.49 14.01 14.80
C LEU A 279 7.14 14.83 13.68
N LEU A 280 6.43 15.84 13.18
CA LEU A 280 6.94 16.74 12.15
C LEU A 280 8.09 17.61 12.67
N ILE A 281 7.98 18.09 13.92
CA ILE A 281 9.01 18.88 14.60
C ILE A 281 10.24 18.00 14.86
N ASP A 282 10.06 16.81 15.42
CA ASP A 282 11.15 15.86 15.66
C ASP A 282 11.91 15.54 14.37
N HIS A 283 11.18 15.23 13.29
CA HIS A 283 11.75 14.97 11.97
C HIS A 283 12.45 16.20 11.38
N ALA A 284 11.96 17.42 11.64
CA ALA A 284 12.63 18.65 11.24
C ALA A 284 13.99 18.84 11.95
N TRP A 285 14.16 18.28 13.16
CA TRP A 285 15.42 18.23 13.89
C TRP A 285 16.27 16.98 13.59
N GLY A 286 15.76 16.05 12.79
CA GLY A 286 16.42 14.79 12.47
C GLY A 286 16.28 13.73 13.57
N CYS A 287 15.37 13.93 14.52
CA CYS A 287 15.13 13.05 15.65
C CYS A 287 14.01 12.05 15.34
N GLU A 288 14.20 10.79 15.71
CA GLU A 288 13.16 9.75 15.70
C GLU A 288 13.40 8.81 16.89
N PRO A 289 12.59 8.92 17.96
CA PRO A 289 12.77 8.10 19.15
C PRO A 289 12.30 6.66 18.98
N CYS A 290 11.48 6.35 17.97
CA CYS A 290 10.97 5.01 17.72
C CYS A 290 12.10 4.05 17.33
N ARG A 291 12.07 2.85 17.92
CA ARG A 291 13.04 1.77 17.69
C ARG A 291 12.32 0.56 17.15
N ILE A 292 13.05 -0.34 16.50
CA ILE A 292 12.50 -1.60 16.01
C ILE A 292 11.85 -2.38 17.16
N SER A 293 12.46 -2.40 18.35
CA SER A 293 11.88 -3.02 19.55
C SER A 293 10.53 -2.41 19.95
N HIS A 294 10.36 -1.09 19.84
CA HIS A 294 9.07 -0.42 20.09
C HIS A 294 8.02 -0.82 19.05
N ILE A 295 8.40 -0.92 17.77
CA ILE A 295 7.51 -1.38 16.69
C ILE A 295 7.03 -2.81 16.98
N LYS A 296 7.93 -3.70 17.40
CA LYS A 296 7.61 -5.11 17.70
C LYS A 296 6.77 -5.26 18.97
N ALA A 297 6.95 -4.37 19.95
CA ALA A 297 6.18 -4.36 21.19
C ALA A 297 4.81 -3.68 21.06
N TYR A 298 4.56 -2.95 19.97
CA TYR A 298 3.32 -2.19 19.79
C TYR A 298 2.10 -3.11 19.77
N LYS A 299 1.10 -2.76 20.58
CA LYS A 299 -0.22 -3.39 20.60
C LYS A 299 -1.27 -2.32 20.36
N PRO A 300 -2.06 -2.43 19.28
CA PRO A 300 -3.10 -1.44 19.00
C PRO A 300 -4.23 -1.57 20.03
N GLU A 301 -4.85 -0.44 20.39
CA GLU A 301 -6.04 -0.41 21.24
C GLU A 301 -7.25 -1.07 20.56
N SER A 302 -7.37 -0.88 19.24
CA SER A 302 -8.38 -1.52 18.40
C SER A 302 -7.77 -1.98 17.09
N SER A 303 -8.27 -3.09 16.56
CA SER A 303 -7.86 -3.59 15.26
C SER A 303 -9.06 -3.71 14.33
N SER A 304 -8.78 -3.62 13.03
CA SER A 304 -9.79 -3.73 11.97
C SER A 304 -9.24 -4.52 10.80
N ILE A 305 -10.14 -5.14 10.04
CA ILE A 305 -9.84 -5.79 8.76
C ILE A 305 -10.69 -5.11 7.71
N CYS A 306 -10.04 -4.64 6.66
CA CYS A 306 -10.67 -3.92 5.57
C CYS A 306 -10.48 -4.68 4.25
N SER A 307 -11.55 -4.82 3.49
CA SER A 307 -11.53 -5.29 2.11
C SER A 307 -12.06 -4.19 1.20
N GLY A 308 -11.17 -3.69 0.33
CA GLY A 308 -11.48 -2.71 -0.69
C GLY A 308 -11.52 -3.31 -2.09
N GLN A 309 -12.36 -2.77 -2.96
CA GLN A 309 -12.43 -3.14 -4.37
C GLN A 309 -12.78 -1.95 -5.24
N VAL A 310 -12.07 -1.81 -6.36
CA VAL A 310 -12.44 -0.93 -7.47
C VAL A 310 -12.90 -1.82 -8.62
N LEU A 311 -14.10 -1.58 -9.13
CA LEU A 311 -14.67 -2.34 -10.23
C LEU A 311 -13.98 -1.97 -11.56
N THR A 312 -13.98 -2.91 -12.50
CA THR A 312 -13.44 -2.73 -13.86
C THR A 312 -14.31 -1.79 -14.68
N CYS A 313 -15.64 -1.93 -14.55
CA CYS A 313 -16.67 -1.04 -15.10
C CYS A 313 -17.65 -0.57 -14.01
N PRO A 314 -18.39 0.53 -14.24
CA PRO A 314 -19.46 0.96 -13.34
C PRO A 314 -20.56 -0.10 -13.24
N TYR A 315 -21.04 -0.37 -12.03
CA TYR A 315 -22.13 -1.31 -11.77
C TYR A 315 -23.40 -0.57 -11.32
N PRO A 316 -24.59 -0.97 -11.78
CA PRO A 316 -25.84 -0.53 -11.17
C PRO A 316 -25.98 -1.05 -9.73
N ALA A 317 -26.88 -0.44 -8.94
CA ALA A 317 -26.99 -0.68 -7.51
C ALA A 317 -27.37 -2.13 -7.14
N ASP A 318 -28.23 -2.78 -7.91
CA ASP A 318 -28.60 -4.18 -7.73
C ASP A 318 -27.39 -5.14 -7.90
N LYS A 319 -26.58 -4.92 -8.94
CA LYS A 319 -25.38 -5.71 -9.20
C LYS A 319 -24.28 -5.42 -8.18
N ALA A 320 -24.16 -4.15 -7.75
CA ALA A 320 -23.27 -3.74 -6.68
C ALA A 320 -23.61 -4.39 -5.33
N ARG A 321 -24.91 -4.60 -5.05
CA ARG A 321 -25.38 -5.31 -3.85
C ARG A 321 -24.86 -6.74 -3.78
N LEU A 322 -24.82 -7.46 -4.91
CA LEU A 322 -24.25 -8.82 -4.99
C LEU A 322 -22.76 -8.81 -4.63
N VAL A 323 -22.00 -7.83 -5.09
CA VAL A 323 -20.57 -7.71 -4.75
C VAL A 323 -20.38 -7.49 -3.25
N VAL A 324 -21.20 -6.64 -2.61
CA VAL A 324 -21.14 -6.43 -1.16
C VAL A 324 -21.47 -7.72 -0.40
N GLN A 325 -22.43 -8.51 -0.90
CA GLN A 325 -22.74 -9.83 -0.34
C GLN A 325 -21.52 -10.76 -0.37
N GLU A 326 -20.82 -10.84 -1.51
CA GLU A 326 -19.59 -11.63 -1.63
C GLU A 326 -18.48 -11.12 -0.70
N MET A 327 -18.32 -9.80 -0.61
CA MET A 327 -17.32 -9.18 0.28
C MET A 327 -17.57 -9.52 1.75
N ALA A 328 -18.83 -9.52 2.18
CA ALA A 328 -19.20 -9.88 3.56
C ALA A 328 -18.98 -11.37 3.85
N ASP A 329 -19.29 -12.25 2.89
CA ASP A 329 -19.03 -13.69 3.02
C ASP A 329 -17.52 -14.00 3.12
N LEU A 330 -16.71 -13.35 2.29
CA LEU A 330 -15.26 -13.48 2.33
C LEU A 330 -14.67 -12.87 3.61
N MET A 331 -15.21 -11.75 4.10
CA MET A 331 -14.85 -11.14 5.39
C MET A 331 -15.09 -12.13 6.53
N ALA A 332 -16.24 -12.80 6.55
CA ALA A 332 -16.57 -13.80 7.55
C ALA A 332 -15.59 -14.98 7.54
N LEU A 333 -15.22 -15.48 6.36
CA LEU A 333 -14.21 -16.53 6.23
C LEU A 333 -12.83 -16.10 6.73
N ASP A 334 -12.40 -14.86 6.43
CA ASP A 334 -11.13 -14.31 6.91
C ASP A 334 -11.11 -14.14 8.44
N LEU A 335 -12.24 -13.73 9.03
CA LEU A 335 -12.41 -13.65 10.49
C LEU A 335 -12.32 -15.03 11.15
N VAL A 336 -13.00 -16.04 10.60
CA VAL A 336 -12.90 -17.43 11.09
C VAL A 336 -11.48 -17.96 10.97
N GLU A 337 -10.81 -17.73 9.83
CA GLU A 337 -9.43 -18.17 9.61
C GLU A 337 -8.46 -17.59 10.66
N LYS A 338 -8.69 -16.35 11.09
CA LYS A 338 -7.86 -15.64 12.07
C LYS A 338 -8.32 -15.83 13.52
N GLY A 339 -9.43 -16.54 13.77
CA GLY A 339 -10.00 -16.69 15.11
C GLY A 339 -10.50 -15.37 15.73
N LEU A 340 -10.98 -14.45 14.89
CA LEU A 340 -11.43 -13.12 15.30
C LEU A 340 -12.95 -12.99 15.15
N VAL A 341 -13.54 -12.12 15.97
CA VAL A 341 -14.95 -11.72 15.88
C VAL A 341 -15.08 -10.19 15.87
N THR A 342 -16.16 -9.68 15.28
CA THR A 342 -16.44 -8.24 15.17
C THR A 342 -17.85 -7.92 15.65
N ASP A 343 -18.05 -6.72 16.18
CA ASP A 343 -19.38 -6.16 16.47
C ASP A 343 -19.76 -4.98 15.57
N GLN A 344 -18.90 -4.58 14.62
CA GLN A 344 -19.14 -3.38 13.82
C GLN A 344 -18.66 -3.54 12.39
N LEU A 345 -19.56 -3.25 11.45
CA LEU A 345 -19.27 -3.15 10.03
C LEU A 345 -19.34 -1.70 9.56
N VAL A 346 -18.36 -1.28 8.77
CA VAL A 346 -18.35 0.01 8.07
C VAL A 346 -18.31 -0.24 6.58
N LEU A 347 -19.22 0.40 5.84
CA LEU A 347 -19.30 0.31 4.39
C LEU A 347 -19.17 1.69 3.79
N THR A 348 -18.23 1.83 2.85
CA THR A 348 -18.07 3.04 2.03
C THR A 348 -18.24 2.67 0.57
N VAL A 349 -19.12 3.39 -0.13
CA VAL A 349 -19.44 3.20 -1.55
C VAL A 349 -19.08 4.45 -2.33
N GLY A 350 -18.17 4.31 -3.30
CA GLY A 350 -17.80 5.37 -4.22
C GLY A 350 -18.49 5.22 -5.57
N TYR A 351 -19.16 6.28 -6.00
CA TYR A 351 -19.88 6.34 -7.26
C TYR A 351 -18.95 6.64 -8.46
N ASP A 352 -19.40 6.25 -9.65
CA ASP A 352 -18.66 6.50 -10.90
C ASP A 352 -18.83 7.95 -11.40
N ILE A 353 -17.87 8.41 -12.21
CA ILE A 353 -17.94 9.69 -12.93
C ILE A 353 -19.09 9.72 -13.94
N ASP A 354 -19.46 8.55 -14.48
CA ASP A 354 -20.46 8.43 -15.52
C ASP A 354 -21.84 8.93 -15.08
N ASN A 355 -22.10 8.96 -13.77
CA ASN A 355 -23.31 9.54 -13.18
C ASN A 355 -23.50 11.04 -13.45
N LEU A 356 -22.40 11.78 -13.68
CA LEU A 356 -22.43 13.22 -13.94
C LEU A 356 -22.09 13.59 -15.39
N THR A 357 -21.58 12.65 -16.17
CA THR A 357 -21.36 12.82 -17.61
C THR A 357 -22.58 12.37 -18.42
N ASP A 358 -23.32 11.36 -17.97
CA ASP A 358 -24.58 10.94 -18.59
C ASP A 358 -25.70 11.97 -18.33
N PRO A 359 -26.27 12.60 -19.38
CA PRO A 359 -27.34 13.58 -19.24
C PRO A 359 -28.60 13.06 -18.55
N ALA A 360 -28.92 11.77 -18.68
CA ALA A 360 -30.11 11.17 -18.08
C ALA A 360 -29.96 11.05 -16.56
N ILE A 361 -28.83 10.49 -16.11
CA ILE A 361 -28.54 10.31 -14.67
C ILE A 361 -28.33 11.67 -14.01
N ARG A 362 -27.57 12.57 -14.66
CA ARG A 362 -27.29 13.91 -14.13
C ARG A 362 -28.55 14.73 -13.86
N LYS A 363 -29.57 14.65 -14.72
CA LYS A 363 -30.85 15.35 -14.51
C LYS A 363 -31.60 14.84 -13.27
N SER A 364 -31.44 13.56 -12.94
CA SER A 364 -32.11 12.95 -11.78
C SER A 364 -31.39 13.22 -10.47
N TYR A 365 -30.06 13.37 -10.51
CA TYR A 365 -29.23 13.51 -9.32
C TYR A 365 -29.07 14.97 -8.87
N HIS A 366 -29.62 15.28 -7.70
CA HIS A 366 -29.54 16.61 -7.06
C HIS A 366 -28.71 16.59 -5.76
N GLY A 367 -27.91 15.54 -5.55
CA GLY A 367 -27.12 15.35 -4.34
C GLY A 367 -25.78 16.09 -4.35
N PRO A 368 -25.03 16.02 -3.24
CA PRO A 368 -23.73 16.68 -3.12
C PRO A 368 -22.69 16.09 -4.07
N VAL A 369 -21.96 16.96 -4.76
CA VAL A 369 -20.86 16.60 -5.66
C VAL A 369 -19.53 16.94 -4.99
N THR A 370 -18.53 16.11 -5.20
CA THR A 370 -17.17 16.30 -4.72
C THR A 370 -16.19 16.23 -5.88
N THR A 371 -15.03 16.84 -5.72
CA THR A 371 -13.95 16.79 -6.72
C THR A 371 -12.93 15.73 -6.32
N ASP A 372 -12.60 14.83 -7.24
CA ASP A 372 -11.56 13.84 -7.00
C ASP A 372 -10.14 14.42 -7.11
N CYS A 373 -9.12 13.59 -6.83
CA CYS A 373 -7.72 14.01 -6.91
C CYS A 373 -7.24 14.38 -8.33
N TYR A 374 -8.03 14.05 -9.36
CA TYR A 374 -7.77 14.41 -10.76
C TYR A 374 -8.54 15.66 -11.19
N GLY A 375 -9.25 16.33 -10.27
CA GLY A 375 -10.04 17.52 -10.57
C GLY A 375 -11.42 17.21 -11.19
N ARG A 376 -11.84 15.94 -11.21
CA ARG A 376 -13.11 15.52 -11.81
C ARG A 376 -14.24 15.58 -10.81
N GLN A 377 -15.41 16.00 -11.26
CA GLN A 377 -16.63 15.99 -10.44
C GLN A 377 -17.19 14.56 -10.34
N VAL A 378 -17.47 14.12 -9.12
CA VAL A 378 -18.09 12.82 -8.81
C VAL A 378 -19.15 13.00 -7.71
N PRO A 379 -20.22 12.19 -7.70
CA PRO A 379 -21.15 12.19 -6.58
C PRO A 379 -20.42 11.89 -5.26
N LYS A 380 -20.84 12.53 -4.16
CA LYS A 380 -20.27 12.26 -2.84
C LYS A 380 -20.47 10.79 -2.49
N HIS A 381 -19.42 10.16 -1.95
CA HIS A 381 -19.47 8.76 -1.54
C HIS A 381 -20.57 8.53 -0.47
N ALA A 382 -21.21 7.37 -0.53
CA ALA A 382 -22.04 6.91 0.56
C ALA A 382 -21.17 6.23 1.62
N HIS A 383 -21.48 6.47 2.90
CA HIS A 383 -20.74 5.92 4.03
C HIS A 383 -21.72 5.62 5.14
N GLY A 384 -21.53 4.50 5.82
CA GLY A 384 -22.29 4.20 7.03
C GLY A 384 -21.67 3.11 7.86
N THR A 385 -22.19 3.01 9.08
CA THR A 385 -21.76 2.06 10.11
C THR A 385 -22.96 1.25 10.57
N GLN A 386 -22.74 -0.04 10.82
CA GLN A 386 -23.72 -0.96 11.38
C GLN A 386 -23.09 -1.68 12.57
N ASN A 387 -23.63 -1.42 13.77
CA ASN A 387 -23.29 -2.19 14.95
C ASN A 387 -24.15 -3.46 14.99
N LEU A 388 -23.56 -4.54 15.48
CA LEU A 388 -24.16 -5.85 15.70
C LEU A 388 -24.48 -5.98 17.20
N SER A 389 -25.55 -6.70 17.53
CA SER A 389 -25.92 -6.97 18.93
C SER A 389 -24.92 -7.86 19.66
N LEU A 390 -24.17 -8.66 18.91
CA LEU A 390 -23.19 -9.61 19.42
C LEU A 390 -21.94 -9.63 18.53
N GLN A 391 -20.78 -9.84 19.15
CA GLN A 391 -19.53 -10.08 18.44
C GLN A 391 -19.61 -11.41 17.70
N THR A 392 -19.40 -11.43 16.39
CA THR A 392 -19.57 -12.63 15.55
C THR A 392 -18.59 -12.70 14.38
N SER A 393 -18.42 -13.91 13.85
CA SER A 393 -17.76 -14.24 12.58
C SER A 393 -18.69 -15.04 11.65
N SER A 394 -19.98 -15.13 11.99
CA SER A 394 -21.01 -15.82 11.19
C SER A 394 -21.18 -15.14 9.83
N ALA A 395 -21.04 -15.92 8.77
CA ALA A 395 -21.26 -15.44 7.41
C ALA A 395 -22.69 -14.94 7.22
N ARG A 396 -23.69 -15.65 7.77
CA ARG A 396 -25.09 -15.24 7.73
C ARG A 396 -25.30 -13.86 8.37
N LEU A 397 -24.92 -13.68 9.62
CA LEU A 397 -25.16 -12.44 10.36
C LEU A 397 -24.43 -11.24 9.76
N LEU A 398 -23.15 -11.43 9.37
CA LEU A 398 -22.35 -10.37 8.77
C LEU A 398 -22.88 -9.97 7.39
N THR A 399 -23.31 -10.94 6.59
CA THR A 399 -23.88 -10.68 5.26
C THR A 399 -25.22 -9.94 5.38
N GLU A 400 -26.12 -10.37 6.26
CA GLU A 400 -27.39 -9.69 6.51
C GLU A 400 -27.16 -8.24 6.98
N ALA A 401 -26.21 -8.02 7.90
CA ALA A 401 -25.86 -6.69 8.39
C ALA A 401 -25.26 -5.79 7.30
N ALA A 402 -24.34 -6.32 6.48
CA ALA A 402 -23.73 -5.59 5.38
C ALA A 402 -24.77 -5.20 4.31
N LEU A 403 -25.71 -6.10 3.99
CA LEU A 403 -26.79 -5.83 3.03
C LEU A 403 -27.78 -4.79 3.56
N ARG A 404 -28.20 -4.89 4.82
CA ARG A 404 -29.04 -3.85 5.45
C ARG A 404 -28.36 -2.49 5.45
N LEU A 405 -27.05 -2.46 5.72
CA LEU A 405 -26.26 -1.25 5.68
C LEU A 405 -26.21 -0.68 4.25
N TYR A 406 -25.97 -1.52 3.25
CA TYR A 406 -25.95 -1.14 1.84
C TYR A 406 -27.28 -0.53 1.40
N ASP A 407 -28.39 -1.24 1.66
CA ASP A 407 -29.74 -0.84 1.26
C ASP A 407 -30.14 0.50 1.90
N ARG A 408 -29.60 0.83 3.09
CA ARG A 408 -29.83 2.11 3.79
C ARG A 408 -29.06 3.29 3.21
N ILE A 409 -27.84 3.08 2.71
CA ILE A 409 -26.92 4.19 2.33
C ILE A 409 -26.85 4.44 0.83
N ILE A 410 -27.22 3.46 0.00
CA ILE A 410 -27.06 3.53 -1.44
C ILE A 410 -28.13 4.42 -2.10
N ASN A 411 -27.74 5.15 -3.15
CA ASN A 411 -28.71 5.70 -4.10
C ASN A 411 -28.95 4.68 -5.24
N PRO A 412 -30.17 4.17 -5.42
CA PRO A 412 -30.46 3.12 -6.39
C PRO A 412 -30.29 3.55 -7.85
N HIS A 413 -30.27 4.86 -8.13
CA HIS A 413 -30.12 5.40 -9.49
C HIS A 413 -28.66 5.66 -9.88
N LEU A 414 -27.71 5.52 -8.95
CA LEU A 414 -26.30 5.81 -9.21
C LEU A 414 -25.51 4.54 -9.52
N LEU A 415 -24.62 4.68 -10.50
CA LEU A 415 -23.61 3.71 -10.83
C LEU A 415 -22.46 3.73 -9.82
N VAL A 416 -22.05 2.56 -9.40
CA VAL A 416 -21.02 2.36 -8.38
C VAL A 416 -19.70 1.95 -9.03
N ARG A 417 -18.60 2.49 -8.51
CA ARG A 417 -17.24 2.23 -9.01
C ARG A 417 -16.32 1.54 -8.00
N ARG A 418 -16.52 1.77 -6.71
CA ARG A 418 -15.65 1.19 -5.66
C ARG A 418 -16.39 0.99 -4.34
N PHE A 419 -15.91 0.02 -3.57
CA PHE A 419 -16.42 -0.30 -2.24
C PHE A 419 -15.27 -0.52 -1.27
N SER A 420 -15.55 -0.26 0.00
CA SER A 420 -14.70 -0.67 1.12
C SER A 420 -15.61 -1.19 2.22
N LEU A 421 -15.44 -2.46 2.58
CA LEU A 421 -16.10 -3.09 3.72
C LEU A 421 -15.06 -3.36 4.80
N THR A 422 -15.31 -2.85 5.99
CA THR A 422 -14.40 -2.98 7.13
C THR A 422 -15.12 -3.60 8.32
N ALA A 423 -14.52 -4.63 8.91
CA ALA A 423 -14.87 -5.14 10.22
C ALA A 423 -13.99 -4.45 11.28
N ASN A 424 -14.62 -3.74 12.21
CA ASN A 424 -13.96 -2.98 13.28
C ASN A 424 -14.04 -3.71 14.62
N ASN A 425 -13.38 -3.17 15.64
CA ASN A 425 -13.41 -3.67 17.03
C ASN A 425 -13.14 -5.19 17.10
N LEU A 426 -12.13 -5.63 16.34
CA LEU A 426 -11.82 -7.06 16.30
C LEU A 426 -11.27 -7.51 17.64
N VAL A 427 -11.82 -8.61 18.13
CA VAL A 427 -11.32 -9.28 19.33
C VAL A 427 -11.07 -10.76 19.03
N PRO A 428 -10.05 -11.37 19.67
CA PRO A 428 -9.91 -12.82 19.68
C PRO A 428 -11.18 -13.47 20.19
N GLU A 429 -11.59 -14.58 19.58
CA GLU A 429 -12.80 -15.28 20.00
C GLU A 429 -12.73 -15.76 21.46
N SER A 430 -11.53 -16.07 21.96
CA SER A 430 -11.27 -16.42 23.36
C SER A 430 -11.58 -15.28 24.35
N GLU A 431 -11.52 -14.04 23.88
CA GLU A 431 -11.75 -12.82 24.68
C GLU A 431 -13.14 -12.24 24.41
N ARG A 432 -13.98 -12.95 23.67
CA ARG A 432 -15.36 -12.54 23.36
C ARG A 432 -16.07 -12.24 24.67
N LYS A 433 -16.43 -10.97 24.86
CA LYS A 433 -17.25 -10.57 25.99
C LYS A 433 -18.60 -11.25 25.77
N GLN A 434 -18.96 -12.18 26.66
CA GLN A 434 -20.38 -12.48 26.84
C GLN A 434 -20.99 -11.15 27.24
N ASN A 435 -21.83 -10.58 26.38
CA ASN A 435 -22.60 -9.40 26.74
C ASN A 435 -23.47 -9.82 27.92
N THR A 436 -22.97 -9.63 29.13
CA THR A 436 -23.77 -9.42 30.34
C THR A 436 -24.40 -8.04 30.19
N ALA A 437 -25.23 -7.88 29.15
CA ALA A 437 -26.28 -6.91 29.21
C ALA A 437 -27.14 -7.36 30.39
N PHE A 438 -27.10 -6.62 31.49
CA PHE A 438 -28.05 -6.81 32.58
C PHE A 438 -29.42 -6.42 32.02
N GLU A 439 -30.10 -7.39 31.41
CA GLU A 439 -31.45 -7.21 30.92
C GLU A 439 -32.38 -7.15 32.14
N GLN A 440 -33.13 -6.05 32.26
CA GLN A 440 -34.16 -5.95 33.29
C GLN A 440 -35.22 -7.01 33.00
N MET A 441 -35.42 -7.92 33.94
CA MET A 441 -36.41 -8.98 33.77
C MET A 441 -37.82 -8.38 33.77
N ASP A 442 -38.54 -8.55 32.67
CA ASP A 442 -39.98 -8.35 32.55
C ASP A 442 -40.75 -9.59 33.01
N LEU A 443 -41.86 -9.37 33.72
CA LEU A 443 -42.70 -10.43 34.31
C LEU A 443 -43.48 -11.21 33.23
N PHE A 444 -43.69 -10.62 32.05
CA PHE A 444 -44.46 -11.21 30.96
C PHE A 444 -43.59 -11.95 29.93
N THR A 445 -42.28 -12.02 30.13
CA THR A 445 -41.35 -12.72 29.24
C THR A 445 -41.18 -14.18 29.68
N ASP A 446 -41.38 -15.13 28.76
CA ASP A 446 -41.08 -16.55 28.98
C ASP A 446 -39.57 -16.79 28.80
N TYR A 447 -38.83 -16.70 29.91
CA TYR A 447 -37.37 -16.91 29.92
C TYR A 447 -36.95 -18.32 29.52
N ALA A 448 -37.78 -19.34 29.78
CA ALA A 448 -37.44 -20.71 29.38
C ALA A 448 -37.50 -20.86 27.85
N ALA A 449 -38.49 -20.22 27.22
CA ALA A 449 -38.56 -20.14 25.76
C ALA A 449 -37.40 -19.32 25.16
N LEU A 450 -37.02 -18.21 25.81
CA LEU A 450 -35.90 -17.35 25.37
C LEU A 450 -34.55 -18.07 25.46
N GLU A 451 -34.27 -18.75 26.58
CA GLU A 451 -33.06 -19.57 26.76
C GLU A 451 -32.97 -20.67 25.71
N LYS A 452 -34.10 -21.34 25.43
CA LYS A 452 -34.16 -22.38 24.39
C LYS A 452 -33.86 -21.81 23.01
N GLN A 453 -34.43 -20.66 22.66
CA GLN A 453 -34.11 -19.97 21.40
C GLN A 453 -32.63 -19.60 21.30
N GLN A 454 -32.05 -19.09 22.39
CA GLN A 454 -30.64 -18.71 22.42
C GLN A 454 -29.70 -19.92 22.30
N GLN A 455 -30.05 -21.05 22.91
CA GLN A 455 -29.32 -22.31 22.75
C GLN A 455 -29.40 -22.85 21.32
N GLU A 456 -30.58 -22.82 20.70
CA GLU A 456 -30.78 -23.21 19.30
C GLU A 456 -29.97 -22.31 18.35
N GLU A 457 -29.98 -20.99 18.57
CA GLU A 457 -29.19 -20.05 17.77
C GLU A 457 -27.69 -20.28 17.92
N ASN A 458 -27.20 -20.48 19.15
CA ASN A 458 -25.80 -20.80 19.41
C ASN A 458 -25.38 -22.12 18.73
N ALA A 459 -26.24 -23.15 18.76
CA ALA A 459 -25.97 -24.42 18.08
C ALA A 459 -25.89 -24.25 16.55
N LEU A 460 -26.73 -23.39 15.97
CA LEU A 460 -26.69 -23.04 14.54
C LEU A 460 -25.40 -22.31 14.17
N LEU A 461 -24.97 -21.34 14.99
CA LEU A 461 -23.73 -20.60 14.78
C LEU A 461 -22.50 -21.51 14.85
N GLU A 462 -22.47 -22.43 15.81
CA GLU A 462 -21.39 -23.42 15.91
C GLU A 462 -21.36 -24.38 14.71
N LYS A 463 -22.53 -24.80 14.22
CA LYS A 463 -22.63 -25.62 13.01
C LYS A 463 -22.13 -24.86 11.77
N GLU A 464 -22.50 -23.59 11.62
CA GLU A 464 -22.04 -22.72 10.53
C GLU A 464 -20.52 -22.55 10.58
N LYS A 465 -19.96 -22.30 11.76
CA LYS A 465 -18.51 -22.15 11.96
C LYS A 465 -17.74 -23.40 11.55
N LYS A 466 -18.20 -24.59 11.96
CA LYS A 466 -17.59 -25.87 11.53
C LYS A 466 -17.61 -26.03 10.01
N MET A 467 -18.69 -25.60 9.35
CA MET A 467 -18.77 -25.58 7.90
C MET A 467 -17.78 -24.57 7.29
N GLN A 468 -17.68 -23.36 7.83
CA GLN A 468 -16.71 -22.34 7.38
C GLN A 468 -15.26 -22.86 7.51
N GLN A 469 -14.93 -23.53 8.62
CA GLN A 469 -13.61 -24.14 8.82
C GLN A 469 -13.31 -25.23 7.78
N ALA A 470 -14.26 -26.13 7.53
CA ALA A 470 -14.11 -27.16 6.50
C ALA A 470 -13.92 -26.54 5.09
N MET A 471 -14.65 -25.45 4.79
CA MET A 471 -14.47 -24.71 3.54
C MET A 471 -13.07 -24.10 3.43
N LEU A 472 -12.55 -23.51 4.51
CA LEU A 472 -11.19 -22.95 4.56
C LEU A 472 -10.12 -24.03 4.32
N ASP A 473 -10.27 -25.20 4.94
CA ASP A 473 -9.31 -26.31 4.78
C ASP A 473 -9.27 -26.81 3.33
N ILE A 474 -10.44 -26.94 2.68
CA ILE A 474 -10.53 -27.26 1.25
C ILE A 474 -9.86 -26.18 0.40
N LYS A 475 -10.13 -24.90 0.67
CA LYS A 475 -9.53 -23.77 -0.07
C LYS A 475 -8.02 -23.71 0.09
N LYS A 476 -7.48 -24.04 1.27
CA LYS A 476 -6.03 -24.10 1.52
C LYS A 476 -5.37 -25.23 0.73
N LYS A 477 -6.02 -26.40 0.64
CA LYS A 477 -5.45 -27.58 -0.02
C LYS A 477 -5.59 -27.56 -1.55
N PHE A 478 -6.71 -27.07 -2.06
CA PHE A 478 -7.06 -27.18 -3.49
C PHE A 478 -7.16 -25.81 -4.20
N GLY A 479 -6.93 -24.71 -3.48
CA GLY A 479 -6.97 -23.34 -3.99
C GLY A 479 -8.30 -22.63 -3.71
N LYS A 480 -8.27 -21.29 -3.77
CA LYS A 480 -9.40 -20.43 -3.36
C LYS A 480 -10.71 -20.67 -4.13
N ASN A 481 -10.62 -21.16 -5.37
CA ASN A 481 -11.76 -21.48 -6.25
C ASN A 481 -12.21 -22.95 -6.15
N ALA A 482 -11.65 -23.75 -5.25
CA ALA A 482 -12.04 -25.16 -5.10
C ALA A 482 -13.47 -25.35 -4.59
N ILE A 483 -13.96 -24.40 -3.79
CA ILE A 483 -15.34 -24.38 -3.31
C ILE A 483 -15.91 -22.96 -3.42
N LEU A 484 -17.05 -22.86 -4.07
CA LEU A 484 -17.78 -21.62 -4.35
C LEU A 484 -19.23 -21.79 -3.89
N LYS A 485 -19.83 -20.71 -3.42
CA LYS A 485 -21.28 -20.68 -3.15
C LYS A 485 -22.02 -20.40 -4.45
N GLY A 486 -23.25 -20.87 -4.58
CA GLY A 486 -24.06 -20.66 -5.80
C GLY A 486 -24.17 -19.18 -6.21
N MET A 487 -24.18 -18.26 -5.23
CA MET A 487 -24.17 -16.81 -5.50
C MET A 487 -22.95 -16.36 -6.30
N ASN A 488 -21.76 -16.98 -6.13
CA ASN A 488 -20.54 -16.59 -6.83
C ASN A 488 -20.61 -16.87 -8.34
N LEU A 489 -21.59 -17.65 -8.81
CA LEU A 489 -21.80 -17.98 -10.21
C LEU A 489 -22.80 -17.05 -10.91
N GLN A 490 -23.42 -16.11 -10.18
CA GLN A 490 -24.36 -15.15 -10.76
C GLN A 490 -23.64 -14.14 -11.66
N GLU A 491 -24.33 -13.62 -12.67
CA GLU A 491 -23.74 -12.63 -13.57
C GLU A 491 -23.43 -11.33 -12.82
N GLY A 492 -22.16 -10.91 -12.85
CA GLY A 492 -21.71 -9.69 -12.22
C GLY A 492 -21.00 -9.85 -10.89
N THR A 493 -20.94 -11.05 -10.33
CA THR A 493 -20.05 -11.34 -9.21
C THR A 493 -18.58 -11.24 -9.59
N THR A 494 -17.71 -11.09 -8.59
CA THR A 494 -16.27 -10.87 -8.79
C THR A 494 -15.37 -11.84 -8.04
N THR A 495 -15.91 -12.69 -7.17
CA THR A 495 -15.12 -13.61 -6.33
C THR A 495 -14.17 -14.51 -7.12
N ILE A 496 -14.62 -15.09 -8.23
CA ILE A 496 -13.83 -16.07 -9.01
C ILE A 496 -12.57 -15.41 -9.59
N GLU A 497 -12.72 -14.21 -10.14
CA GLU A 497 -11.61 -13.41 -10.68
C GLU A 497 -10.70 -12.91 -9.57
N ARG A 498 -11.27 -12.42 -8.46
CA ARG A 498 -10.52 -11.94 -7.30
C ARG A 498 -9.69 -13.04 -6.64
N ASN A 499 -10.17 -14.26 -6.61
CA ASN A 499 -9.42 -15.41 -6.10
C ASN A 499 -8.15 -15.69 -6.90
N LYS A 500 -8.05 -15.20 -8.14
CA LYS A 500 -6.85 -15.25 -9.01
C LYS A 500 -5.99 -13.99 -8.90
N GLN A 501 -6.29 -13.08 -7.97
CA GLN A 501 -5.62 -11.80 -7.80
C GLN A 501 -5.05 -11.61 -6.39
N ILE A 502 -3.98 -10.82 -6.29
CA ILE A 502 -3.40 -10.30 -5.04
C ILE A 502 -3.28 -8.79 -5.23
N GLY A 503 -3.81 -7.99 -4.29
CA GLY A 503 -3.81 -6.53 -4.40
C GLY A 503 -4.52 -5.97 -5.65
N GLY A 504 -5.45 -6.73 -6.26
CA GLY A 504 -6.15 -6.34 -7.50
C GLY A 504 -5.38 -6.61 -8.80
N HIS A 505 -4.22 -7.27 -8.70
CA HIS A 505 -3.37 -7.67 -9.81
C HIS A 505 -3.28 -9.19 -9.87
N LYS A 506 -2.91 -9.75 -11.02
CA LYS A 506 -2.79 -11.20 -11.20
C LYS A 506 -1.84 -11.78 -10.14
N ALA A 507 -2.32 -12.83 -9.48
CA ALA A 507 -1.55 -13.59 -8.50
C ALA A 507 -0.30 -14.16 -9.16
#